data_AF-A0A8S3JA29-F1
#
_entry.id   AF-A0A8S3JA29-F1
#
_cell.length_a   1.000
_cell.length_b   1.000
_cell.length_c   1.000
_cell.angle_alpha   90.00
_cell.angle_beta   90.00
_cell.angle_gamma   90.00
#
_symmetry.space_group_name_H-M   'P 1'
#
loop_
_entity.id
_entity.type
_entity.pdbx_description
1 polymer ?
#
loop_
_entity_poly.entity_id
_entity_poly.type
_entity_poly.pdbx_seq_one_letter_code
_entity_poly.pdbx_strand_id
1 'polypeptide(L)'
;MDFVQRAMYNSDETVGVIFIMTIDQSKISVKTTPFAMIDAYSAIPSEQEILFTMHTVFRVREITRTDKNNRLWEVQLTITGDSDPQLAALTDCIKEEVQGSSGWYRMGKLMLKVGHFKQAEEFYNELLKNASSASDKGNIYHMLGMLTYQQCNYQEAATLYENSLEIMRKTLSEDDISLANTYNNIALAYQKVGDYSKALEFYEKSCKIKEKCLSPNDPDLATTYSNIGSVY
;
A
#
# COMPACT_ATOMS: atom_id res chain seq x y z
N MET A 1 40.42 4.27 0.77
CA MET A 1 41.13 3.59 1.88
C MET A 1 40.73 4.08 3.26
N ASP A 2 40.42 5.37 3.43
CA ASP A 2 40.21 5.99 4.74
C ASP A 2 38.88 5.59 5.47
N PHE A 3 37.85 5.19 4.71
CA PHE A 3 36.58 4.68 5.25
C PHE A 3 36.74 3.31 5.95
N VAL A 4 37.46 2.38 5.31
CA VAL A 4 37.67 1.02 5.83
C VAL A 4 38.45 1.06 7.14
N GLN A 5 39.46 1.94 7.25
CA GLN A 5 40.16 2.16 8.52
C GLN A 5 39.22 2.74 9.60
N ARG A 6 38.44 3.77 9.30
CA ARG A 6 37.51 4.37 10.29
C ARG A 6 36.44 3.39 10.76
N ALA A 7 35.89 2.56 9.85
CA ALA A 7 34.90 1.53 10.19
C ALA A 7 35.48 0.39 11.05
N MET A 8 36.78 0.14 10.96
CA MET A 8 37.46 -0.88 11.77
C MET A 8 37.84 -0.41 13.19
N TYR A 9 37.93 0.90 13.45
CA TYR A 9 38.45 1.46 14.71
C TYR A 9 37.42 2.21 15.58
N ASN A 10 36.24 2.56 15.07
CA ASN A 10 35.19 3.24 15.86
C ASN A 10 34.25 2.26 16.61
N SER A 11 33.62 2.76 17.67
CA SER A 11 32.84 2.08 18.73
C SER A 11 31.90 0.94 18.29
N ASP A 12 31.61 0.02 19.22
CA ASP A 12 30.82 -1.23 19.05
C ASP A 12 29.36 -1.06 18.56
N GLU A 13 28.90 0.18 18.34
CA GLU A 13 27.52 0.49 17.94
C GLU A 13 27.34 0.65 16.42
N THR A 14 28.42 0.65 15.63
CA THR A 14 28.34 0.83 14.16
C THR A 14 29.14 -0.24 13.40
N VAL A 15 28.61 -0.62 12.23
CA VAL A 15 29.23 -1.55 11.29
C VAL A 15 29.52 -0.85 9.96
N GLY A 16 30.62 -1.22 9.31
CA GLY A 16 30.93 -0.75 7.97
C GLY A 16 30.11 -1.53 6.95
N VAL A 17 29.55 -0.83 5.97
CA VAL A 17 28.88 -1.44 4.81
C VAL A 17 29.50 -0.88 3.53
N ILE A 18 29.97 -1.76 2.66
CA ILE A 18 30.45 -1.45 1.32
C ILE A 18 29.37 -1.92 0.34
N PHE A 19 28.85 -0.99 -0.44
CA PHE A 19 27.96 -1.30 -1.55
C PHE A 19 28.77 -1.47 -2.83
N ILE A 20 28.68 -2.64 -3.44
CA ILE A 20 29.22 -2.89 -4.78
C ILE A 20 28.05 -2.87 -5.75
N MET A 21 27.92 -1.77 -6.50
CA MET A 21 26.84 -1.58 -7.45
C MET A 21 27.31 -1.95 -8.86
N THR A 22 26.66 -2.95 -9.45
CA THR A 22 26.88 -3.34 -10.85
C THR A 22 25.79 -2.75 -11.72
N ILE A 23 26.18 -1.93 -12.68
CA ILE A 23 25.28 -1.32 -13.66
C ILE A 23 25.45 -2.04 -15.00
N ASP A 24 24.46 -2.85 -15.35
CA ASP A 24 24.42 -3.54 -16.64
C ASP A 24 23.51 -2.78 -17.60
N GLN A 25 24.10 -1.95 -18.45
CA GLN A 25 23.36 -1.12 -19.41
C GLN A 25 22.50 -1.94 -20.38
N SER A 26 22.83 -3.22 -20.61
CA SER A 26 22.04 -4.09 -21.50
C SER A 26 20.67 -4.48 -20.90
N LYS A 27 20.53 -4.38 -19.57
CA LYS A 27 19.29 -4.71 -18.84
C LYS A 27 18.40 -3.50 -18.58
N ILE A 28 18.93 -2.30 -18.78
CA ILE A 28 18.20 -1.05 -18.62
C ILE A 28 17.56 -0.72 -19.97
N SER A 29 16.23 -0.59 -20.00
CA SER A 29 15.53 -0.13 -21.20
C SER A 29 16.05 1.24 -21.63
N VAL A 30 16.38 1.41 -22.91
CA VAL A 30 16.93 2.65 -23.50
C VAL A 30 16.00 3.86 -23.33
N LYS A 31 14.74 3.66 -22.91
CA LYS A 31 13.73 4.72 -22.81
C LYS A 31 13.92 5.69 -21.65
N THR A 32 14.60 5.31 -20.57
CA THR A 32 14.95 6.24 -19.48
C THR A 32 16.33 5.91 -18.95
N THR A 33 17.19 6.92 -18.78
CA THR A 33 18.48 6.76 -18.11
C THR A 33 18.23 6.94 -16.61
N PRO A 34 18.28 5.87 -15.78
CA PRO A 34 17.91 5.97 -14.37
C PRO A 34 19.03 6.59 -13.51
N PHE A 35 20.20 6.88 -14.10
CA PHE A 35 21.34 7.48 -13.41
C PHE A 35 22.17 8.39 -14.32
N ALA A 36 22.99 9.25 -13.72
CA ALA A 36 23.95 10.10 -14.43
C ALA A 36 25.23 10.28 -13.61
N MET A 37 26.38 10.30 -14.28
CA MET A 37 27.62 10.78 -13.68
C MET A 37 27.55 12.31 -13.59
N ILE A 38 27.79 12.86 -12.41
CA ILE A 38 27.66 14.31 -12.16
C ILE A 38 28.98 14.95 -11.71
N ASP A 39 30.11 14.35 -12.08
CA ASP A 39 31.47 14.80 -11.69
C ASP A 39 31.70 16.30 -11.99
N ALA A 40 31.12 16.83 -13.07
CA ALA A 40 31.22 18.24 -13.46
C ALA A 40 30.42 19.22 -12.57
N TYR A 41 29.54 18.69 -11.71
CA TYR A 41 28.63 19.44 -10.85
C TYR A 41 28.77 19.08 -9.36
N SER A 42 29.69 18.17 -9.02
CA SER A 42 29.94 17.77 -7.63
C SER A 42 30.38 18.99 -6.80
N ALA A 43 29.83 19.09 -5.59
CA ALA A 43 30.25 20.10 -4.62
C ALA A 43 31.66 19.82 -4.06
N ILE A 44 32.16 18.58 -4.20
CA ILE A 44 33.45 18.13 -3.70
C ILE A 44 34.26 17.54 -4.86
N PRO A 45 35.17 18.32 -5.49
CA PRO A 45 35.86 17.91 -6.73
C PRO A 45 36.72 16.64 -6.63
N SER A 46 37.02 16.17 -5.43
CA SER A 46 37.76 14.92 -5.19
C SER A 46 36.87 13.69 -5.17
N GLU A 47 35.55 13.85 -5.14
CA GLU A 47 34.59 12.74 -5.10
C GLU A 47 33.98 12.51 -6.47
N GLN A 48 33.83 11.23 -6.83
CA GLN A 48 33.06 10.83 -8.00
C GLN A 48 31.62 10.58 -7.55
N GLU A 49 30.67 11.26 -8.19
CA GLU A 49 29.27 11.23 -7.79
C GLU A 49 28.39 10.67 -8.90
N ILE A 50 27.52 9.73 -8.51
CA ILE A 50 26.51 9.15 -9.40
C ILE A 50 25.14 9.54 -8.86
N LEU A 51 24.38 10.27 -9.67
CA LEU A 51 22.99 10.61 -9.37
C LEU A 51 22.09 9.49 -9.86
N PHE A 52 21.20 9.00 -9.01
CA PHE A 52 20.12 8.07 -9.39
C PHE A 52 18.77 8.79 -9.33
N THR A 53 17.85 8.43 -10.22
CA THR A 53 16.45 8.85 -10.10
C THR A 53 15.80 8.20 -8.88
N MET A 54 14.83 8.86 -8.24
CA MET A 54 14.17 8.33 -7.04
C MET A 54 13.50 6.96 -7.21
N HIS A 55 13.18 6.57 -8.45
CA HIS A 55 12.51 5.31 -8.75
C HIS A 55 13.49 4.20 -9.17
N THR A 56 14.79 4.39 -8.92
CA THR A 56 15.80 3.38 -9.24
C THR A 56 15.72 2.22 -8.25
N VAL A 57 15.47 1.02 -8.75
CA VAL A 57 15.41 -0.20 -7.94
C VAL A 57 16.71 -0.98 -8.09
N PHE A 58 17.28 -1.38 -6.95
CA PHE A 58 18.43 -2.28 -6.89
C PHE A 58 18.01 -3.63 -6.33
N ARG A 59 18.42 -4.71 -7.01
CA ARG A 59 18.32 -6.06 -6.47
C ARG A 59 19.57 -6.36 -5.64
N VAL A 60 19.35 -6.73 -4.38
CA VAL A 60 20.40 -7.33 -3.54
C VAL A 60 20.71 -8.72 -4.09
N ARG A 61 21.97 -8.96 -4.45
CA ARG A 61 22.46 -10.25 -4.96
C ARG A 61 23.02 -11.09 -3.83
N GLU A 62 23.96 -10.50 -3.13
CA GLU A 62 24.71 -11.17 -2.08
C GLU A 62 25.01 -10.18 -0.96
N ILE A 63 24.95 -10.68 0.27
CA ILE A 63 25.40 -9.97 1.46
C ILE A 63 26.43 -10.88 2.11
N THR A 64 27.69 -10.45 2.11
CA THR A 64 28.80 -11.22 2.69
C THR A 64 29.52 -10.41 3.75
N ARG A 65 30.23 -11.09 4.65
CA ARG A 65 31.16 -10.47 5.60
C ARG A 65 32.56 -10.66 5.08
N THR A 66 33.33 -9.59 5.01
CA THR A 66 34.63 -9.59 4.30
C THR A 66 35.84 -9.49 5.22
N ASP A 67 35.66 -9.15 6.50
CA ASP A 67 36.75 -9.00 7.46
C ASP A 67 36.79 -10.10 8.54
N LYS A 68 37.98 -10.34 9.10
CA LYS A 68 38.21 -11.33 10.16
C LYS A 68 37.43 -11.02 11.46
N ASN A 69 37.03 -9.76 11.65
CA ASN A 69 36.34 -9.30 12.85
C ASN A 69 34.81 -9.19 12.66
N ASN A 70 34.26 -9.58 11.50
CA ASN A 70 32.84 -9.51 11.17
C ASN A 70 32.20 -8.11 11.26
N ARG A 71 32.98 -7.04 11.12
CA ARG A 71 32.51 -5.64 11.22
C ARG A 71 32.28 -5.00 9.85
N LEU A 72 32.70 -5.64 8.77
CA LEU A 72 32.55 -5.14 7.41
C LEU A 72 31.62 -6.03 6.59
N TRP A 73 30.52 -5.44 6.13
CA TRP A 73 29.58 -6.06 5.23
C TRP A 73 29.82 -5.60 3.81
N GLU A 74 29.83 -6.54 2.88
CA GLU A 74 29.76 -6.26 1.46
C GLU A 74 28.36 -6.60 0.96
N VAL A 75 27.71 -5.63 0.33
CA VAL A 75 26.38 -5.78 -0.25
C VAL A 75 26.50 -5.57 -1.75
N GLN A 76 26.29 -6.65 -2.49
CA GLN A 76 26.31 -6.61 -3.95
C GLN A 76 24.91 -6.25 -4.46
N LEU A 77 24.84 -5.14 -5.20
CA LEU A 77 23.62 -4.59 -5.77
C LEU A 77 23.70 -4.63 -7.30
N THR A 78 22.60 -5.00 -7.95
CA THR A 78 22.45 -4.84 -9.40
C THR A 78 21.26 -3.95 -9.69
N ILE A 79 21.45 -2.95 -10.56
CA ILE A 79 20.32 -2.15 -11.03
C ILE A 79 19.30 -3.04 -11.74
N THR A 80 18.02 -2.81 -11.45
CA THR A 80 16.90 -3.57 -12.00
C THR A 80 16.07 -2.63 -12.87
N GLY A 81 15.92 -2.98 -14.14
CA GLY A 81 15.11 -2.21 -15.09
C GLY A 81 13.71 -2.80 -15.25
N ASP A 82 12.88 -2.13 -16.06
CA ASP A 82 11.50 -2.54 -16.38
C ASP A 82 11.40 -3.91 -17.06
N SER A 83 12.51 -4.43 -17.59
CA SER A 83 12.60 -5.74 -18.22
C SER A 83 12.71 -6.89 -17.21
N ASP A 84 12.87 -6.60 -15.92
CA ASP A 84 13.01 -7.63 -14.91
C ASP A 84 11.65 -8.28 -14.59
N PRO A 85 11.53 -9.60 -14.75
CA PRO A 85 10.24 -10.29 -14.63
C PRO A 85 9.70 -10.31 -13.20
N GLN A 86 10.57 -10.31 -12.18
CA GLN A 86 10.12 -10.31 -10.78
C GLN A 86 9.66 -8.91 -10.36
N LEU A 87 10.36 -7.87 -10.81
CA LEU A 87 9.94 -6.49 -10.58
C LEU A 87 8.63 -6.20 -11.32
N ALA A 88 8.48 -6.69 -12.56
CA ALA A 88 7.23 -6.59 -13.30
C ALA A 88 6.08 -7.30 -12.58
N ALA A 89 6.27 -8.57 -12.17
CA ALA A 89 5.27 -9.33 -11.43
C ALA A 89 4.89 -8.67 -10.09
N LEU A 90 5.86 -8.13 -9.35
CA LEU A 90 5.60 -7.37 -8.13
C LEU A 90 4.79 -6.11 -8.42
N THR A 91 5.15 -5.38 -9.47
CA THR A 91 4.46 -4.16 -9.88
C THR A 91 3.02 -4.45 -10.29
N ASP A 92 2.78 -5.55 -11.01
CA ASP A 92 1.45 -5.96 -11.42
C ASP A 92 0.61 -6.44 -10.24
N CYS A 93 1.19 -7.23 -9.33
CA CYS A 93 0.54 -7.60 -8.07
C CYS A 93 0.14 -6.35 -7.26
N ILE A 94 1.05 -5.39 -7.06
CA ILE A 94 0.75 -4.15 -6.35
C ILE A 94 -0.38 -3.40 -7.08
N LYS A 95 -0.34 -3.27 -8.41
CA LYS A 95 -1.41 -2.59 -9.18
C LYS A 95 -2.77 -3.26 -8.99
N GLU A 96 -2.84 -4.59 -9.04
CA GLU A 96 -4.06 -5.36 -8.80
C GLU A 96 -4.58 -5.17 -7.37
N GLU A 97 -3.69 -5.16 -6.39
CA GLU A 97 -4.05 -5.02 -4.99
C GLU A 97 -4.52 -3.60 -4.64
N VAL A 98 -3.89 -2.58 -5.22
CA VAL A 98 -4.19 -1.17 -4.96
C VAL A 98 -4.94 -0.49 -6.09
N GLN A 99 -5.88 -1.19 -6.74
CA GLN A 99 -6.79 -0.58 -7.71
C GLN A 99 -7.57 0.60 -7.11
N GLY A 100 -7.85 1.61 -7.93
CA GLY A 100 -8.63 2.78 -7.50
C GLY A 100 -8.53 3.99 -8.43
N SER A 101 -9.38 4.98 -8.16
CA SER A 101 -9.68 6.13 -9.01
C SER A 101 -8.56 7.17 -9.08
N SER A 102 -7.74 7.31 -8.03
CA SER A 102 -6.65 8.30 -7.97
C SER A 102 -5.39 7.69 -7.38
N GLY A 103 -4.21 8.23 -7.73
CA GLY A 103 -2.93 7.78 -7.16
C GLY A 103 -2.91 7.85 -5.63
N TRP A 104 -3.58 8.86 -5.07
CA TRP A 104 -3.75 9.02 -3.64
C TRP A 104 -4.57 7.89 -3.00
N TYR A 105 -5.68 7.48 -3.61
CA TYR A 105 -6.47 6.34 -3.13
C TYR A 105 -5.61 5.06 -3.05
N ARG A 106 -4.81 4.80 -4.09
CA ARG A 106 -3.93 3.63 -4.16
C ARG A 106 -2.88 3.66 -3.05
N MET A 107 -2.29 4.83 -2.81
CA MET A 107 -1.29 5.01 -1.75
C MET A 107 -1.87 4.72 -0.35
N GLY A 108 -3.05 5.24 -0.04
CA GLY A 108 -3.71 4.94 1.23
C GLY A 108 -3.97 3.44 1.40
N LYS A 109 -4.49 2.77 0.36
CA LYS A 109 -4.75 1.32 0.38
C LYS A 109 -3.46 0.51 0.57
N LEU A 110 -2.35 0.97 -0.01
CA LEU A 110 -1.03 0.39 0.23
C LEU A 110 -0.61 0.56 1.71
N MET A 111 -0.73 1.77 2.27
CA MET A 111 -0.37 2.03 3.68
C MET A 111 -1.17 1.15 4.64
N LEU A 112 -2.46 0.91 4.35
CA LEU A 112 -3.30 -0.04 5.09
C LEU A 112 -2.73 -1.46 5.03
N LYS A 113 -2.37 -1.95 3.84
CA LYS A 113 -1.83 -3.31 3.66
C LYS A 113 -0.48 -3.51 4.35
N VAL A 114 0.39 -2.51 4.33
CA VAL A 114 1.72 -2.58 4.97
C VAL A 114 1.62 -2.39 6.50
N GLY A 115 0.42 -2.08 7.04
CA GLY A 115 0.20 -1.94 8.48
C GLY A 115 0.65 -0.59 9.06
N HIS A 116 0.91 0.41 8.21
CA HIS A 116 1.25 1.76 8.63
C HIS A 116 -0.01 2.59 8.94
N PHE A 117 -0.80 2.13 9.91
CA PHE A 117 -2.13 2.68 10.20
C PHE A 117 -2.13 4.17 10.52
N LYS A 118 -1.18 4.65 11.33
CA LYS A 118 -1.10 6.08 11.70
C LYS A 118 -0.81 6.97 10.48
N GLN A 119 0.10 6.56 9.61
CA GLN A 119 0.41 7.29 8.38
C GLN A 119 -0.78 7.26 7.42
N ALA A 120 -1.47 6.13 7.32
CA ALA A 120 -2.70 6.02 6.53
C ALA A 120 -3.79 6.97 7.06
N GLU A 121 -3.92 7.10 8.38
CA GLU A 121 -4.88 8.00 9.02
C GLU A 121 -4.60 9.48 8.71
N GLU A 122 -3.37 9.93 8.96
CA GLU A 122 -2.91 11.28 8.65
C GLU A 122 -3.13 11.60 7.18
N PHE A 123 -2.80 10.63 6.32
CA PHE A 123 -2.98 10.72 4.88
C PHE A 123 -4.45 10.87 4.46
N TYR A 124 -5.35 10.02 4.97
CA TYR A 124 -6.78 10.12 4.66
C TYR A 124 -7.42 11.40 5.19
N ASN A 125 -6.98 11.89 6.35
CA ASN A 125 -7.43 13.17 6.89
C ASN A 125 -7.01 14.34 6.01
N GLU A 126 -5.80 14.32 5.45
CA GLU A 126 -5.37 15.31 4.46
C GLU A 126 -6.16 15.22 3.15
N LEU A 127 -6.49 14.00 2.68
CA LEU A 127 -7.38 13.84 1.52
C LEU A 127 -8.78 14.37 1.79
N LEU A 128 -9.31 14.16 2.99
CA LEU A 128 -10.65 14.62 3.36
C LEU A 128 -10.75 16.15 3.32
N LYS A 129 -9.69 16.84 3.75
CA LYS A 129 -9.59 18.32 3.66
C LYS A 129 -9.58 18.81 2.22
N ASN A 130 -8.89 18.09 1.34
CA ASN A 130 -8.71 18.46 -0.07
C ASN A 130 -9.76 17.83 -1.01
N ALA A 131 -10.78 17.16 -0.47
CA ALA A 131 -11.76 16.43 -1.26
C ALA A 131 -12.59 17.39 -2.13
N SER A 132 -12.51 17.21 -3.44
CA SER A 132 -13.10 18.11 -4.44
C SER A 132 -14.58 17.82 -4.69
N SER A 133 -15.04 16.58 -4.49
CA SER A 133 -16.43 16.18 -4.69
C SER A 133 -17.02 15.49 -3.46
N ALA A 134 -18.36 15.44 -3.39
CA ALA A 134 -19.05 14.65 -2.38
C ALA A 134 -18.69 13.16 -2.52
N SER A 135 -18.64 12.64 -3.75
CA SER A 135 -18.25 11.25 -4.02
C SER A 135 -16.86 10.92 -3.45
N ASP A 136 -15.88 11.82 -3.60
CA ASP A 136 -14.54 11.64 -3.03
C ASP A 136 -14.60 11.57 -1.49
N LYS A 137 -15.37 12.44 -0.84
CA LYS A 137 -15.58 12.39 0.61
C LYS A 137 -16.20 11.05 1.04
N GLY A 138 -17.19 10.56 0.31
CA GLY A 138 -17.80 9.25 0.55
C GLY A 138 -16.78 8.12 0.50
N ASN A 139 -15.92 8.11 -0.53
CA ASN A 139 -14.84 7.14 -0.66
C ASN A 139 -13.81 7.25 0.48
N ILE A 140 -13.43 8.47 0.87
CA ILE A 140 -12.46 8.69 1.95
C ILE A 140 -13.01 8.22 3.30
N TYR A 141 -14.28 8.50 3.60
CA TYR A 141 -14.93 7.96 4.80
C TYR A 141 -14.97 6.43 4.80
N HIS A 142 -15.20 5.80 3.64
CA HIS A 142 -15.13 4.33 3.53
C HIS A 142 -13.73 3.83 3.92
N MET A 143 -12.68 4.45 3.39
CA MET A 143 -11.30 4.04 3.68
C MET A 143 -10.91 4.28 5.14
N LEU A 144 -11.34 5.40 5.74
CA LEU A 144 -11.18 5.65 7.17
C LEU A 144 -11.94 4.60 8.01
N GLY A 145 -13.13 4.19 7.59
CA GLY A 145 -13.88 3.10 8.23
C GLY A 145 -13.10 1.78 8.20
N MET A 146 -12.48 1.44 7.06
CA MET A 146 -11.61 0.26 6.95
C MET A 146 -10.41 0.34 7.87
N LEU A 147 -9.72 1.48 7.90
CA LEU A 147 -8.59 1.73 8.78
C LEU A 147 -8.96 1.51 10.25
N THR A 148 -10.05 2.16 10.67
CA THR A 148 -10.54 2.15 12.05
C THR A 148 -11.01 0.76 12.46
N TYR A 149 -11.61 0.01 11.53
CA TYR A 149 -11.96 -1.41 11.74
C TYR A 149 -10.73 -2.28 11.96
N GLN A 150 -9.65 -2.09 11.18
CA GLN A 150 -8.38 -2.82 11.38
C GLN A 150 -7.72 -2.50 12.72
N GLN A 151 -7.91 -1.28 13.23
CA GLN A 151 -7.49 -0.87 14.58
C GLN A 151 -8.41 -1.41 15.70
N CYS A 152 -9.40 -2.24 15.38
CA CYS A 152 -10.39 -2.81 16.30
C CYS A 152 -11.38 -1.80 16.93
N ASN A 153 -11.47 -0.58 16.37
CA ASN A 153 -12.40 0.45 16.82
C ASN A 153 -13.75 0.33 16.08
N TYR A 154 -14.46 -0.78 16.30
CA TYR A 154 -15.60 -1.19 15.47
C TYR A 154 -16.79 -0.22 15.47
N GLN A 155 -17.08 0.43 16.61
CA GLN A 155 -18.19 1.37 16.70
C GLN A 155 -17.97 2.63 15.86
N GLU A 156 -16.75 3.18 15.89
CA GLU A 156 -16.36 4.33 15.09
C GLU A 156 -16.27 3.97 13.61
N ALA A 157 -15.73 2.79 13.29
CA ALA A 157 -15.73 2.26 11.93
C ALA A 157 -17.15 2.18 11.34
N ALA A 158 -18.14 1.72 12.11
CA ALA A 158 -19.53 1.68 11.69
C ALA A 158 -20.05 3.08 11.34
N THR A 159 -19.79 4.07 12.19
CA THR A 159 -20.18 5.48 11.94
C THR A 159 -19.51 6.04 10.68
N LEU A 160 -18.23 5.76 10.45
CA LEU A 160 -17.52 6.20 9.25
C LEU A 160 -18.10 5.55 7.98
N TYR A 161 -18.43 4.26 8.03
CA TYR A 161 -19.09 3.59 6.91
C TYR A 161 -20.52 4.11 6.68
N GLU A 162 -21.28 4.43 7.72
CA GLU A 162 -22.61 5.03 7.59
C GLU A 162 -22.54 6.43 6.95
N ASN A 163 -21.57 7.26 7.36
CA ASN A 163 -21.31 8.55 6.72
C ASN A 163 -20.94 8.39 5.24
N SER A 164 -20.10 7.40 4.93
CA SER A 164 -19.77 7.04 3.55
C SER A 164 -21.02 6.65 2.75
N LEU A 165 -21.84 5.77 3.30
CA LEU A 165 -23.07 5.29 2.69
C LEU A 165 -24.05 6.43 2.40
N GLU A 166 -24.25 7.36 3.34
CA GLU A 166 -25.17 8.48 3.16
C GLU A 166 -24.80 9.34 1.95
N ILE A 167 -23.50 9.53 1.73
CA ILE A 167 -22.99 10.28 0.60
C ILE A 167 -23.08 9.47 -0.70
N MET A 168 -22.62 8.21 -0.68
CA MET A 168 -22.63 7.34 -1.86
C MET A 168 -24.05 7.12 -2.40
N ARG A 169 -25.06 7.00 -1.52
CA ARG A 169 -26.47 6.86 -1.93
C ARG A 169 -27.02 8.07 -2.69
N LYS A 170 -26.43 9.26 -2.53
CA LYS A 170 -26.84 10.47 -3.26
C LYS A 170 -26.22 10.54 -4.65
N THR A 171 -25.12 9.81 -4.88
CA THR A 171 -24.32 9.88 -6.11
C THR A 171 -24.43 8.64 -6.98
N LEU A 172 -24.70 7.48 -6.40
CA LEU A 172 -24.76 6.17 -7.07
C LEU A 172 -26.21 5.71 -7.26
N SER A 173 -26.43 4.78 -8.19
CA SER A 173 -27.73 4.13 -8.34
C SER A 173 -28.01 3.18 -7.17
N GLU A 174 -29.29 2.90 -6.89
CA GLU A 174 -29.67 2.05 -5.75
C GLU A 174 -29.14 0.61 -5.84
N ASP A 175 -28.90 0.13 -7.07
CA ASP A 175 -28.36 -1.20 -7.35
C ASP A 175 -26.83 -1.17 -7.64
N ASP A 176 -26.10 -0.13 -7.17
CA ASP A 176 -24.64 -0.07 -7.33
C ASP A 176 -23.93 -1.05 -6.36
N ILE A 177 -23.02 -1.87 -6.90
CA ILE A 177 -22.25 -2.87 -6.13
C ILE A 177 -21.43 -2.21 -5.00
N SER A 178 -21.00 -0.96 -5.16
CA SER A 178 -20.25 -0.22 -4.14
C SER A 178 -21.11 0.06 -2.89
N LEU A 179 -22.42 0.26 -3.06
CA LEU A 179 -23.35 0.37 -1.93
C LEU A 179 -23.46 -0.97 -1.21
N ALA A 180 -23.55 -2.08 -1.95
CA ALA A 180 -23.60 -3.42 -1.37
C ALA A 180 -22.34 -3.71 -0.51
N ASN A 181 -21.16 -3.34 -1.01
CA ASN A 181 -19.91 -3.50 -0.27
C ASN A 181 -19.87 -2.63 1.00
N THR A 182 -20.36 -1.40 0.93
CA THR A 182 -20.45 -0.52 2.10
C THR A 182 -21.43 -1.08 3.14
N TYR A 183 -22.61 -1.57 2.73
CA TYR A 183 -23.54 -2.26 3.62
C TYR A 183 -22.91 -3.48 4.32
N ASN A 184 -22.17 -4.31 3.58
CA ASN A 184 -21.47 -5.47 4.14
C ASN A 184 -20.43 -5.05 5.20
N ASN A 185 -19.71 -3.95 4.96
CA ASN A 185 -18.70 -3.46 5.91
C ASN A 185 -19.33 -2.85 7.18
N ILE A 186 -20.48 -2.17 7.06
CA ILE A 186 -21.27 -1.71 8.20
C ILE A 186 -21.74 -2.91 9.03
N ALA A 187 -22.26 -3.94 8.36
CA ALA A 187 -22.72 -5.16 9.00
C ALA A 187 -21.60 -5.88 9.76
N LEU A 188 -20.41 -6.03 9.14
CA LEU A 188 -19.22 -6.58 9.78
C LEU A 188 -18.84 -5.79 11.04
N ALA A 189 -18.87 -4.46 10.98
CA ALA A 189 -18.56 -3.62 12.12
C ALA A 189 -19.56 -3.84 13.27
N TYR A 190 -20.87 -3.86 13.01
CA TYR A 190 -21.88 -4.14 14.02
C TYR A 190 -21.82 -5.56 14.59
N GLN A 191 -21.50 -6.55 13.75
CA GLN A 191 -21.27 -7.92 14.20
C GLN A 191 -20.11 -7.98 15.21
N LYS A 192 -19.03 -7.22 14.99
CA LYS A 192 -17.89 -7.13 15.93
C LYS A 192 -18.22 -6.35 17.20
N VAL A 193 -19.13 -5.38 17.14
CA VAL A 193 -19.67 -4.69 18.33
C VAL A 193 -20.61 -5.60 19.13
N GLY A 194 -21.22 -6.61 18.49
CA GLY A 194 -22.19 -7.52 19.09
C GLY A 194 -23.65 -7.11 18.86
N ASP A 195 -23.91 -6.10 18.02
CA ASP A 195 -25.27 -5.74 17.58
C ASP A 195 -25.65 -6.58 16.35
N TYR A 196 -25.98 -7.85 16.61
CA TYR A 196 -26.30 -8.83 15.59
C TYR A 196 -27.57 -8.48 14.80
N SER A 197 -28.53 -7.80 15.43
CA SER A 197 -29.77 -7.35 14.77
C SER A 197 -29.47 -6.34 13.68
N LYS A 198 -28.66 -5.31 13.97
CA LYS A 198 -28.21 -4.35 12.94
C LYS A 198 -27.30 -5.01 11.90
N ALA A 199 -26.40 -5.89 12.33
CA ALA A 199 -25.53 -6.61 11.40
C ALA A 199 -26.35 -7.37 10.35
N LEU A 200 -27.37 -8.11 10.78
CA LEU A 200 -28.26 -8.85 9.90
C LEU A 200 -29.01 -7.93 8.93
N GLU A 201 -29.60 -6.83 9.42
CA GLU A 201 -30.30 -5.85 8.58
C GLU A 201 -29.41 -5.32 7.44
N PHE A 202 -28.15 -5.01 7.75
CA PHE A 202 -27.21 -4.49 6.76
C PHE A 202 -26.68 -5.58 5.82
N TYR A 203 -26.43 -6.81 6.29
CA TYR A 203 -26.07 -7.90 5.41
C TYR A 203 -27.20 -8.24 4.42
N GLU A 204 -28.45 -8.24 4.86
CA GLU A 204 -29.60 -8.48 3.97
C GLU A 204 -29.72 -7.41 2.87
N LYS A 205 -29.50 -6.13 3.21
CA LYS A 205 -29.42 -5.05 2.21
C LYS A 205 -28.29 -5.26 1.21
N SER A 206 -27.11 -5.68 1.68
CA SER A 206 -25.98 -6.01 0.81
C SER A 206 -26.31 -7.18 -0.12
N CYS A 207 -26.87 -8.25 0.43
CA CYS A 207 -27.23 -9.46 -0.29
C CYS A 207 -28.22 -9.16 -1.41
N LYS A 208 -29.28 -8.40 -1.12
CA LYS A 208 -30.32 -8.03 -2.11
C LYS A 208 -29.77 -7.30 -3.33
N ILE A 209 -28.77 -6.43 -3.15
CA ILE A 209 -28.12 -5.75 -4.28
C ILE A 209 -27.24 -6.74 -5.04
N LYS A 210 -26.41 -7.52 -4.32
CA LYS A 210 -25.52 -8.51 -4.94
C LYS A 210 -26.27 -9.57 -5.75
N GLU A 211 -27.41 -10.06 -5.27
CA GLU A 211 -28.25 -11.02 -6.01
C GLU A 211 -28.80 -10.46 -7.34
N LYS A 212 -29.04 -9.15 -7.41
CA LYS A 212 -29.50 -8.51 -8.65
C LYS A 212 -28.35 -8.29 -9.64
N CYS A 213 -27.16 -7.97 -9.13
CA CYS A 213 -26.04 -7.48 -9.94
C CYS A 213 -25.04 -8.57 -10.32
N LEU A 214 -24.94 -9.64 -9.53
CA LEU A 214 -23.94 -10.68 -9.67
C LEU A 214 -24.56 -11.99 -10.16
N SER A 215 -23.71 -12.85 -10.70
CA SER A 215 -24.06 -14.23 -11.02
C SER A 215 -24.41 -15.00 -9.72
N PRO A 216 -25.35 -15.96 -9.75
CA PRO A 216 -25.62 -16.82 -8.60
C PRO A 216 -24.39 -17.59 -8.08
N ASN A 217 -23.38 -17.80 -8.93
CA ASN A 217 -22.13 -18.47 -8.58
C ASN A 217 -20.99 -17.50 -8.22
N ASP A 218 -21.30 -16.23 -8.01
CA ASP A 218 -20.29 -15.21 -7.68
C ASP A 218 -19.73 -15.41 -6.26
N PRO A 219 -18.40 -15.45 -6.08
CA PRO A 219 -17.78 -15.59 -4.76
C PRO A 219 -18.17 -14.51 -3.75
N ASP A 220 -18.49 -13.29 -4.20
CA ASP A 220 -18.90 -12.19 -3.31
C ASP A 220 -20.29 -12.44 -2.71
N LEU A 221 -21.15 -13.16 -3.42
CA LEU A 221 -22.46 -13.58 -2.92
C LEU A 221 -22.31 -14.70 -1.88
N ALA A 222 -21.46 -15.70 -2.15
CA ALA A 222 -21.14 -16.75 -1.19
C ALA A 222 -20.55 -16.20 0.12
N THR A 223 -19.66 -15.20 0.02
CA THR A 223 -19.09 -14.51 1.19
C THR A 223 -20.19 -13.82 2.01
N THR A 224 -21.15 -13.18 1.35
CA THR A 224 -22.25 -12.47 2.03
C THR A 224 -23.16 -13.46 2.75
N TYR A 225 -23.50 -14.60 2.14
CA TYR A 225 -24.25 -15.66 2.80
C TYR A 225 -23.52 -16.27 3.99
N SER A 226 -22.21 -16.50 3.87
CA SER A 226 -21.40 -16.98 4.98
C SER A 226 -21.40 -16.00 6.15
N ASN A 227 -21.34 -14.70 5.86
CA ASN A 227 -21.40 -13.67 6.89
C ASN A 227 -22.77 -13.64 7.59
N ILE A 228 -23.86 -13.72 6.84
CA ILE A 228 -25.23 -13.85 7.41
C ILE A 228 -25.33 -15.11 8.28
N GLY A 229 -24.85 -16.24 7.78
CA GLY A 229 -24.84 -17.51 8.52
C GLY A 229 -23.99 -17.46 9.80
N SER A 230 -22.95 -16.62 9.85
CA SER A 230 -22.14 -16.40 11.04
C SER A 230 -22.81 -15.53 12.11
N VAL A 231 -23.89 -14.82 11.77
CA VAL A 231 -24.66 -13.99 12.71
C VAL A 231 -25.73 -14.82 13.44
N TYR A 232 -26.29 -15.82 12.77
CA TYR A 232 -27.24 -16.79 13.35
C TYR A 232 -26.56 -17.80 14.28
#